data_AF-A0A662BAP7-F1
#
_entry.id   AF-A0A662BAP7-F1
#
_cell.length_a   1.000
_cell.length_b   1.000
_cell.length_c   1.000
_cell.angle_alpha   90.00
_cell.angle_beta   90.00
_cell.angle_gamma   90.00
#
_symmetry.space_group_name_H-M   'P 1'
#
loop_
_entity.id
_entity.type
_entity.pdbx_description
1 polymer ?
#
loop_
_entity_poly.entity_id
_entity_poly.type
_entity_poly.pdbx_seq_one_letter_code
_entity_poly.pdbx_strand_id
1 'polypeptide(L)' 'MQFVKGYLYHIYNQGNNKQNIFFFKENYLFFLRKIRTFILPYADILSWCLTPNHFHLMVLVNEVELVVDSSKS' A
#
# COMPACT_ATOMS: atom_id res chain seq x y z
N MET A 1 12.48 1.94 -8.45
CA MET A 1 11.59 0.77 -8.62
C MET A 1 10.64 1.08 -9.76
N GLN A 2 10.40 0.14 -10.67
CA GLN A 2 9.44 0.27 -11.76
C GLN A 2 8.38 -0.83 -11.60
N PHE A 3 7.10 -0.45 -11.62
CA PHE A 3 5.98 -1.40 -11.58
C PHE A 3 5.49 -1.68 -12.99
N VAL A 4 5.05 -2.92 -13.23
CA VAL A 4 4.53 -3.38 -14.52
C VAL A 4 3.10 -3.88 -14.34
N LYS A 5 2.19 -3.43 -15.20
CA LYS A 5 0.79 -3.86 -15.21
C LYS A 5 0.66 -5.38 -15.43
N GLY A 6 -0.24 -6.02 -14.70
CA GLY A 6 -0.49 -7.46 -14.72
C GLY A 6 0.49 -8.29 -13.88
N TYR A 7 1.48 -7.67 -13.23
CA TYR A 7 2.47 -8.38 -12.42
C TYR A 7 2.10 -8.34 -10.93
N LEU A 8 2.48 -9.43 -10.25
CA LEU A 8 2.28 -9.62 -8.81
C LEU A 8 3.55 -9.23 -8.05
N TYR A 9 3.40 -8.39 -7.02
CA TYR A 9 4.51 -7.93 -6.20
C TYR A 9 4.23 -8.19 -4.72
N HIS A 10 5.27 -8.63 -4.00
CA HIS A 10 5.29 -8.64 -2.55
C HIS A 10 5.96 -7.38 -2.04
N ILE A 11 5.17 -6.44 -1.54
CA ILE A 11 5.64 -5.19 -0.94
C ILE A 11 5.75 -5.41 0.57
N TYR A 12 6.90 -5.05 1.14
CA TYR A 12 7.08 -5.09 2.59
C TYR A 12 7.89 -3.90 3.08
N ASN A 13 7.62 -3.50 4.32
CA ASN A 13 8.42 -2.51 5.02
C ASN A 13 8.47 -2.84 6.50
N GLN A 14 9.61 -2.58 7.12
CA GLN A 14 9.89 -2.81 8.53
C GLN A 14 10.39 -1.52 9.17
N GLY A 15 9.98 -1.25 10.40
CA GLY A 15 10.43 -0.10 11.16
C GLY A 15 11.94 -0.09 11.32
N ASN A 16 12.53 1.10 11.28
CA ASN A 16 13.97 1.28 11.49
C ASN A 16 14.37 0.65 12.83
N ASN A 17 15.46 -0.10 12.84
CA ASN A 17 15.91 -0.86 14.01
C ASN A 17 14.82 -1.78 14.61
N LYS A 18 13.90 -2.30 13.78
CA LYS A 18 12.77 -3.15 14.18
C LYS A 18 11.81 -2.50 15.18
N GLN A 19 11.85 -1.17 15.29
CA GLN A 19 10.93 -0.43 16.14
C GLN A 19 9.50 -0.54 15.62
N ASN A 20 8.55 -0.38 16.54
CA ASN A 20 7.15 -0.39 16.18
C ASN A 20 6.83 0.79 15.25
N ILE A 21 5.98 0.53 14.27
CA ILE A 21 5.39 1.51 13.34
C ILE A 21 3.89 1.65 13.56
N PHE A 22 3.25 0.66 14.20
CA PHE A 22 1.89 0.75 14.70
C PHE A 22 1.90 0.65 16.23
N PHE A 23 1.66 1.78 16.89
CA PHE A 23 1.70 1.90 18.35
C PHE A 23 0.34 1.68 18.98
N PHE A 24 -0.72 2.08 18.28
CA PHE A 24 -2.10 1.99 18.73
C PHE A 24 -3.00 1.44 17.63
N LYS A 25 -4.16 0.92 18.00
CA LYS A 25 -5.15 0.33 17.07
C LYS A 25 -5.53 1.31 15.94
N GLU A 26 -5.58 2.59 16.26
CA GLU A 26 -5.93 3.68 15.34
C GLU A 26 -4.90 3.84 14.23
N ASN A 27 -3.63 3.49 14.46
CA ASN A 27 -2.60 3.51 13.42
C ASN A 27 -2.87 2.47 12.34
N TYR A 28 -3.32 1.26 12.72
CA TYR A 28 -3.71 0.21 11.75
C TYR A 28 -4.90 0.67 10.92
N LEU A 29 -5.94 1.24 11.55
CA LEU A 29 -7.11 1.75 10.84
C LEU A 29 -6.75 2.93 9.93
N PHE A 30 -5.86 3.81 10.36
CA PHE A 30 -5.32 4.89 9.54
C PHE A 30 -4.59 4.35 8.30
N PHE A 31 -3.72 3.35 8.48
CA PHE A 31 -2.98 2.73 7.39
C PHE A 31 -3.90 2.03 6.39
N LEU A 32 -4.89 1.27 6.86
CA LEU A 32 -5.89 0.63 5.99
C LEU A 32 -6.70 1.66 5.18
N ARG A 33 -7.04 2.82 5.76
CA ARG A 33 -7.68 3.92 5.00
C ARG A 33 -6.76 4.45 3.92
N LYS A 34 -5.47 4.65 4.23
CA LYS A 34 -4.46 5.09 3.24
C LYS A 34 -4.30 4.06 2.12
N ILE A 35 -4.25 2.78 2.43
CA ILE A 35 -4.25 1.71 1.43
C ILE A 35 -5.44 1.85 0.47
N ARG A 36 -6.65 2.03 1.01
CA ARG A 36 -7.86 2.20 0.19
C ARG A 36 -7.79 3.43 -0.72
N THR A 37 -7.27 4.54 -0.22
CA THR A 37 -7.18 5.79 -0.99
C THR A 37 -6.06 5.76 -2.04
N PHE A 38 -4.92 5.16 -1.72
CA PHE A 38 -3.70 5.34 -2.51
C PHE A 38 -3.24 4.10 -3.27
N ILE A 39 -3.71 2.89 -2.91
CA ILE A 39 -3.30 1.64 -3.58
C ILE A 39 -4.44 1.08 -4.43
N LEU A 40 -5.66 0.96 -3.88
CA LEU A 40 -6.77 0.32 -4.60
C LEU A 40 -7.14 0.94 -5.96
N PRO A 41 -6.94 2.25 -6.22
CA PRO A 41 -7.15 2.78 -7.57
C PRO A 41 -6.18 2.24 -8.62
N TYR A 42 -5.03 1.69 -8.21
CA TYR A 42 -3.94 1.29 -9.09
C TYR A 42 -3.62 -0.20 -9.02
N ALA A 43 -4.00 -0.90 -7.95
CA ALA A 43 -3.65 -2.29 -7.73
C ALA A 43 -4.65 -3.00 -6.82
N ASP A 44 -4.89 -4.28 -7.10
CA ASP A 44 -5.62 -5.17 -6.20
C ASP A 44 -4.69 -5.70 -5.11
N ILE A 45 -5.23 -5.86 -3.90
CA ILE A 45 -4.50 -6.42 -2.76
C ILE A 45 -5.05 -7.81 -2.49
N LEU A 46 -4.29 -8.83 -2.89
CA LEU A 46 -4.70 -10.23 -2.76
C LEU A 46 -4.57 -10.73 -1.32
N SER A 47 -3.59 -10.21 -0.58
CA SER A 47 -3.40 -10.51 0.84
C SER A 47 -2.57 -9.41 1.52
N TRP A 48 -2.70 -9.32 2.84
CA TRP A 48 -1.93 -8.38 3.66
C TRP A 48 -1.71 -8.92 5.08
N CYS A 49 -0.63 -8.47 5.71
CA CYS A 49 -0.33 -8.74 7.12
C CYS A 49 0.20 -7.46 7.76
N LEU A 50 -0.37 -7.06 8.91
CA LEU A 50 0.08 -5.92 9.70
C LEU A 50 0.54 -6.43 11.07
N THR A 51 1.81 -6.24 11.38
CA THR A 51 2.37 -6.51 12.71
C THR A 51 2.89 -5.20 13.30
N PRO A 52 3.12 -5.10 14.62
CA PRO A 52 3.52 -3.84 15.24
C PRO A 52 4.73 -3.16 14.60
N ASN A 53 5.70 -3.90 14.07
CA ASN A 53 6.95 -3.36 13.52
C ASN A 53 7.16 -3.56 12.02
N HIS A 54 6.27 -4.25 11.31
CA HIS A 54 6.37 -4.40 9.86
C HIS A 54 5.03 -4.76 9.22
N PHE A 55 4.91 -4.53 7.92
CA PHE A 55 3.77 -4.96 7.13
C PHE A 55 4.20 -5.66 5.83
N HIS A 56 3.30 -6.48 5.31
CA HIS A 56 3.42 -7.13 4.00
C HIS A 56 2.12 -6.93 3.22
N LEU A 57 2.24 -6.63 1.93
CA LEU A 57 1.14 -6.55 0.98
C LEU A 57 1.48 -7.41 -0.24
N MET A 58 0.55 -8.23 -0.69
CA MET A 58 0.62 -8.92 -1.98
C MET A 58 -0.26 -8.16 -2.96
N VAL A 59 0.34 -7.48 -3.94
CA VAL A 59 -0.37 -6.56 -4.84
C VAL A 59 -0.27 -6.98 -6.29
N LEU A 60 -1.41 -7.03 -6.99
CA LEU A 60 -1.49 -7.19 -8.43
C LEU A 60 -1.68 -5.81 -9.06
N VAL A 61 -0.74 -5.39 -9.91
CA VAL A 61 -0.75 -4.04 -10.48
C VAL A 61 -1.74 -3.96 -11.65
N ASN A 62 -2.71 -3.06 -11.55
CA ASN A 62 -3.74 -2.84 -12.55
C ASN A 62 -3.46 -1.60 -13.41
N GLU A 63 -2.96 -0.51 -12.81
CA GLU A 63 -2.59 0.73 -13.51
C GLU A 63 -1.29 1.31 -12.93
N VAL A 64 -0.45 1.89 -13.80
CA VAL A 64 0.86 2.46 -13.42
C VAL A 64 0.93 3.98 -13.60
N GLU A 65 -0.05 4.57 -14.27
CA GLU A 65 -0.14 6.00 -14.55
C GLU A 65 -1.07 6.68 -13.56
N LEU A 66 -0.70 7.91 -13.16
CA LEU A 66 -1.58 8.75 -12.37
C LEU A 66 -2.66 9.33 -13.28
N VAL A 67 -3.92 9.13 -12.94
CA VAL A 67 -5.03 9.81 -13.62
C VAL A 67 -5.02 11.26 -13.16
N VAL A 68 -4.43 12.15 -13.96
CA VAL A 68 -4.56 13.60 -13.75
C VAL A 68 -5.88 14.01 -14.40
N ASP A 69 -6.84 14.41 -13.58
CA ASP A 69 -8.10 14.95 -14.06
C ASP A 69 -7.86 16.32 -14.71
N SER A 70 -7.83 16.34 -16.04
CA SER A 70 -7.60 17.54 -16.85
C SER A 70 -8.81 18.50 -16.88
N SER A 71 -9.89 18.20 -16.15
CA SER A 71 -11.12 19.02 -16.12
C SER A 71 -11.10 20.20 -15.13
N LYS A 72 -10.03 20.36 -14.33
CA LYS A 72 -9.87 21.50 -13.42
C LYS A 72 -8.78 22.47 -13.92
N SER A 73 -9.14 23.24 -14.94
CA SER A 73 -8.49 24.52 -15.31
C SER A 73 -9.42 25.68 -14.97
#